data_AF-A0A943G116-F1
#
_entry.id   AF-A0A943G116-F1
#
_cell.length_a   1.000
_cell.length_b   1.000
_cell.length_c   1.000
_cell.angle_alpha   90.00
_cell.angle_beta   90.00
_cell.angle_gamma   90.00
#
_symmetry.space_group_name_H-M   'P 1'
#
loop_
_entity.id
_entity.type
_entity.pdbx_description
1 polymer ?
#
loop_
_entity_poly.entity_id
_entity_poly.type
_entity_poly.pdbx_seq_one_letter_code
_entity_poly.pdbx_strand_id
1 'polypeptide(L)'
;MYIDLIIFIILIAVVFIFFRKFSSIVYAIFIIDLTLRALTYIKWNINLLDIKNVINNYIPENVPAIFGKYLTGLPYTIVMWIYIIFMFIFIGYLVRTFIKKRK
;
A
#
# COMPACT_ATOMS: atom_id res chain seq x y z
N MET A 1 -11.49 -16.18 3.62
CA MET A 1 -11.60 -15.50 2.32
C MET A 1 -12.40 -14.19 2.37
N TYR A 2 -12.22 -13.39 3.43
CA TYR A 2 -12.74 -12.02 3.61
C TYR A 2 -11.96 -11.33 4.74
N ILE A 3 -11.38 -12.12 5.65
CA ILE A 3 -10.47 -11.69 6.71
C ILE A 3 -9.38 -10.73 6.21
N ASP A 4 -8.67 -11.01 5.10
CA ASP A 4 -7.63 -10.10 4.60
C ASP A 4 -8.20 -8.73 4.16
N LEU A 5 -9.39 -8.71 3.55
CA LEU A 5 -10.08 -7.47 3.17
C LEU A 5 -10.61 -6.71 4.39
N ILE A 6 -11.16 -7.42 5.37
CA ILE A 6 -11.63 -6.85 6.63
C ILE A 6 -10.44 -6.24 7.39
N ILE A 7 -9.32 -6.96 7.50
CA ILE A 7 -8.08 -6.46 8.11
C ILE A 7 -7.59 -5.22 7.36
N PHE A 8 -7.60 -5.22 6.03
CA PHE A 8 -7.17 -4.07 5.23
C PHE A 8 -8.11 -2.87 5.36
N ILE A 9 -9.43 -3.07 5.37
CA ILE A 9 -10.42 -2.01 5.59
C ILE A 9 -10.29 -1.46 7.01
N ILE A 10 -10.08 -2.30 8.02
CA ILE A 10 -9.80 -1.86 9.39
C ILE A 10 -8.50 -1.08 9.43
N LEU A 11 -7.44 -1.53 8.75
CA LEU A 11 -6.16 -0.83 8.68
C LEU A 11 -6.34 0.57 8.06
N ILE A 12 -7.07 0.67 6.96
CA ILE A 12 -7.43 1.94 6.33
C ILE A 12 -8.27 2.80 7.28
N ALA A 13 -9.32 2.25 7.89
CA ALA A 13 -10.19 2.97 8.81
C ALA A 13 -9.41 3.49 10.02
N VAL A 14 -8.49 2.70 10.57
CA VAL A 14 -7.57 3.11 11.63
C VAL A 14 -6.68 4.24 11.15
N VAL A 15 -6.12 4.15 9.95
CA VAL A 15 -5.34 5.25 9.34
C VAL A 15 -6.20 6.52 9.21
N PHE A 16 -7.43 6.43 8.74
CA PHE A 16 -8.33 7.59 8.62
C PHE A 16 -8.76 8.18 9.98
N ILE A 17 -8.96 7.36 11.00
CA ILE A 17 -9.36 7.81 12.36
C ILE A 17 -8.18 8.43 13.12
N PHE A 18 -7.00 7.82 13.05
CA PHE A 18 -5.81 8.29 13.77
C PHE A 18 -5.16 9.50 13.10
N PHE A 19 -5.10 9.53 11.76
CA PHE A 19 -4.43 10.59 11.03
C PHE A 19 -5.41 11.68 10.61
N ARG A 20 -5.59 12.69 11.48
CA ARG A 20 -6.49 13.85 11.22
C ARG A 20 -6.08 14.72 10.04
N LYS A 21 -4.83 14.63 9.56
CA LYS A 21 -4.33 15.40 8.42
C LYS A 21 -4.32 14.51 7.18
N PHE A 22 -4.93 14.99 6.10
CA PHE A 22 -4.93 14.31 4.80
C PHE A 22 -3.50 13.94 4.37
N SER A 23 -2.53 14.84 4.55
CA SER A 23 -1.12 14.54 4.27
C SER A 23 -0.61 13.30 4.99
N SER A 24 -0.95 13.12 6.27
CA SER A 24 -0.50 11.99 7.08
C SER A 24 -1.14 10.67 6.65
N ILE A 25 -2.40 10.70 6.19
CA ILE A 25 -3.07 9.54 5.57
C ILE A 25 -2.32 9.12 4.31
N VAL A 26 -2.01 10.08 3.43
CA VAL A 26 -1.22 9.81 2.22
C VAL A 26 0.13 9.19 2.59
N TYR A 27 0.85 9.76 3.55
CA TYR A 27 2.12 9.17 4.01
C TYR A 27 1.96 7.72 4.51
N ALA A 28 0.95 7.43 5.34
CA ALA A 28 0.76 6.10 5.90
C ALA A 28 0.46 5.05 4.81
N ILE A 29 -0.45 5.36 3.87
CA ILE A 29 -0.80 4.46 2.76
C ILE A 29 0.45 4.14 1.92
N PHE A 30 1.28 5.13 1.62
CA PHE A 30 2.49 4.92 0.82
C PHE A 30 3.60 4.18 1.57
N ILE A 31 3.76 4.41 2.87
CA ILE A 31 4.70 3.64 3.69
C ILE A 31 4.30 2.16 3.68
N ILE A 32 3.00 1.86 3.84
CA ILE A 32 2.48 0.49 3.78
C ILE A 32 2.73 -0.12 2.40
N ASP A 33 2.35 0.56 1.31
CA ASP A 33 2.55 0.05 -0.06
C ASP A 33 4.04 -0.23 -0.35
N LEU A 34 4.93 0.71 0.00
CA LEU A 34 6.36 0.56 -0.23
C LEU A 34 6.95 -0.59 0.60
N THR A 35 6.47 -0.78 1.84
CA THR A 35 6.89 -1.89 2.70
C THR A 35 6.46 -3.24 2.10
N LEU A 36 5.22 -3.36 1.64
CA LEU A 36 4.73 -4.57 0.98
C LEU A 36 5.54 -4.90 -0.28
N ARG A 37 5.87 -3.89 -1.10
CA ARG A 37 6.74 -4.06 -2.28
C ARG A 37 8.14 -4.52 -1.89
N ALA A 38 8.73 -3.94 -0.86
CA ALA A 38 10.05 -4.36 -0.36
C ALA A 38 10.03 -5.82 0.12
N LEU A 39 9.02 -6.22 0.89
CA LEU A 39 8.83 -7.60 1.32
C LEU A 39 8.64 -8.55 0.13
N THR A 40 7.90 -8.13 -0.89
CA THR A 40 7.72 -8.90 -2.13
C THR A 40 9.04 -9.07 -2.87
N TYR A 41 9.84 -8.02 -2.97
CA TYR A 41 11.17 -8.11 -3.57
C TYR A 41 12.08 -9.07 -2.80
N ILE A 42 12.08 -9.01 -1.47
CA ILE A 42 12.82 -9.93 -0.61
C ILE A 42 12.36 -11.38 -0.84
N LYS A 43 11.04 -11.63 -0.88
CA LYS A 43 10.44 -12.94 -1.20
C LYS A 43 10.99 -13.50 -2.51
N TRP A 44 11.06 -12.70 -3.58
CA TRP A 44 11.53 -13.18 -4.88
C TRP A 44 13.02 -13.51 -4.91
N ASN A 45 13.83 -12.84 -4.08
CA ASN A 45 15.29 -13.00 -4.06
C ASN A 45 15.80 -13.99 -3.00
N ILE A 46 14.99 -14.40 -2.03
CA ILE A 46 15.37 -15.42 -1.04
C ILE A 46 15.02 -16.83 -1.57
N ASN A 47 15.95 -17.77 -1.47
CA ASN A 47 15.75 -19.15 -1.94
C ASN A 47 15.27 -20.12 -0.84
N LEU A 48 14.47 -19.63 0.11
CA LEU A 48 13.91 -20.41 1.22
C LEU A 48 12.40 -20.62 0.97
N LEU A 49 12.04 -21.86 0.65
CA LEU A 49 10.68 -22.24 0.26
C LEU A 49 9.65 -21.99 1.39
N ASP A 50 10.04 -22.25 2.64
CA ASP A 50 9.16 -22.08 3.80
C ASP A 50 8.77 -20.62 4.02
N ILE A 51 9.74 -19.71 3.90
CA ILE A 51 9.50 -18.27 4.03
C ILE A 51 8.62 -17.76 2.88
N LYS A 52 8.85 -18.25 1.65
CA LYS A 52 8.02 -17.92 0.48
C LYS A 52 6.55 -18.34 0.68
N ASN A 53 6.31 -19.53 1.21
CA ASN A 53 4.97 -20.04 1.43
C ASN A 53 4.21 -19.26 2.53
N VAL A 54 4.88 -18.90 3.62
CA VAL A 54 4.27 -18.06 4.67
C VAL A 54 3.91 -16.68 4.14
N ILE A 55 4.82 -16.02 3.42
CA ILE A 55 4.58 -14.69 2.84
C ILE A 55 3.41 -14.74 1.84
N ASN A 56 3.36 -15.74 0.96
CA ASN A 56 2.28 -15.89 -0.02
C ASN A 56 0.89 -16.03 0.60
N ASN A 57 0.80 -16.69 1.76
CA ASN A 57 -0.49 -16.99 2.36
C ASN A 57 -1.08 -15.81 3.14
N TYR A 58 -0.25 -14.90 3.65
CA TYR A 58 -0.69 -13.86 4.59
C TYR A 58 -0.37 -12.43 4.17
N ILE A 59 0.61 -12.22 3.29
CA ILE A 59 1.11 -10.88 2.95
C ILE A 59 0.81 -10.58 1.48
N PRO A 60 -0.03 -9.57 1.19
CA PRO A 60 -0.28 -9.14 -0.17
C PRO A 60 0.97 -8.49 -0.79
N GLU A 61 1.11 -8.58 -2.11
CA GLU A 61 2.34 -8.13 -2.77
C GLU A 61 2.53 -6.61 -2.76
N ASN A 62 1.42 -5.87 -2.79
CA ASN A 62 1.36 -4.41 -2.71
C ASN A 62 -0.10 -3.99 -2.46
N VAL A 63 -0.34 -2.70 -2.26
CA VAL A 63 -1.70 -2.18 -2.03
C VAL A 63 -2.64 -2.47 -3.22
N PRO A 64 -2.24 -2.27 -4.50
CA PRO A 64 -3.03 -2.69 -5.66
C PRO A 64 -3.45 -4.16 -5.69
N ALA A 65 -2.56 -5.08 -5.30
CA ALA A 65 -2.83 -6.52 -5.30
C ALA A 65 -3.96 -6.89 -4.33
N ILE A 66 -4.14 -6.10 -3.25
CA ILE A 66 -5.27 -6.26 -2.34
C ILE A 66 -6.56 -5.96 -3.09
N PHE A 67 -6.64 -4.81 -3.77
CA PHE A 67 -7.83 -4.44 -4.54
C PHE A 67 -8.12 -5.43 -5.68
N GLY A 68 -7.08 -5.90 -6.38
CA GLY A 68 -7.24 -6.85 -7.48
C GLY A 68 -7.76 -8.24 -7.06
N LYS A 69 -7.67 -8.59 -5.78
CA LYS A 69 -8.25 -9.83 -5.23
C LYS A 69 -9.77 -9.75 -5.07
N TYR A 70 -10.33 -8.54 -4.98
CA TYR A 70 -11.75 -8.32 -4.64
C TYR A 70 -12.52 -7.51 -5.68
N LEU A 71 -11.84 -6.71 -6.48
CA LEU A 71 -12.41 -5.90 -7.54
C LEU A 71 -11.88 -6.41 -8.87
N THR A 72 -12.76 -6.55 -9.85
CA THR A 72 -12.41 -6.92 -11.22
C THR A 72 -13.10 -5.97 -12.21
N GLY A 73 -12.52 -5.83 -13.40
CA GLY A 73 -13.08 -4.98 -14.46
C GLY A 73 -13.10 -3.48 -14.11
N LEU A 74 -14.21 -2.82 -14.46
CA LEU A 74 -14.34 -1.36 -14.38
C LEU A 74 -14.19 -0.79 -12.94
N PRO A 75 -14.79 -1.39 -11.88
CA PRO A 75 -14.56 -0.95 -10.50
C PRO A 75 -13.08 -0.97 -10.06
N TYR A 76 -12.32 -2.00 -10.45
CA TYR A 76 -10.89 -2.07 -10.16
C TYR A 76 -10.13 -0.93 -10.85
N THR A 77 -10.42 -0.68 -12.13
CA THR A 77 -9.79 0.40 -12.89
C THR A 77 -10.01 1.76 -12.25
N ILE A 78 -11.22 2.07 -11.77
CA ILE A 78 -11.52 3.33 -11.07
C ILE A 78 -10.69 3.47 -9.80
N VAL A 79 -10.65 2.42 -8.96
CA VAL A 79 -9.86 2.42 -7.72
C VAL A 79 -8.37 2.59 -8.00
N MET A 80 -7.87 1.98 -9.07
CA MET A 80 -6.47 2.14 -9.49
C MET A 80 -6.14 3.56 -9.94
N TRP A 81 -7.04 4.25 -10.65
CA TRP A 81 -6.85 5.65 -11.00
C TRP A 81 -6.83 6.56 -9.77
N ILE A 82 -7.72 6.31 -8.81
CA ILE A 82 -7.72 7.02 -7.52
C ILE A 82 -6.37 6.80 -6.81
N TYR A 83 -5.91 5.55 -6.73
CA TYR A 83 -4.60 5.20 -6.16
C TYR A 83 -3.44 5.94 -6.84
N ILE A 84 -3.45 6.03 -8.18
CA ILE A 84 -2.43 6.77 -8.94
C ILE A 84 -2.41 8.27 -8.57
N ILE A 85 -3.58 8.90 -8.44
CA ILE A 85 -3.68 10.31 -8.00
C ILE A 85 -3.04 10.48 -6.62
N PHE A 86 -3.33 9.55 -5.70
CA PHE A 86 -2.69 9.54 -4.38
C PHE A 86 -1.15 9.39 -4.48
N MET A 87 -0.61 8.62 -5.44
CA MET A 87 0.84 8.53 -5.67
C MET A 87 1.44 9.87 -6.08
N PHE A 88 0.80 10.59 -7.01
CA PHE A 88 1.30 11.90 -7.43
C PHE A 88 1.30 12.91 -6.28
N ILE A 89 0.26 12.91 -5.44
CA ILE A 89 0.20 13.76 -4.25
C ILE A 89 1.33 13.43 -3.27
N PHE A 90 1.56 12.14 -3.00
CA PHE A 90 2.63 11.68 -2.12
C PHE A 90 4.02 12.10 -2.63
N ILE A 91 4.28 11.89 -3.91
CA ILE A 91 5.54 12.31 -4.56
C ILE A 91 5.70 13.82 -4.42
N GLY A 92 4.64 14.60 -4.64
CA GLY A 92 4.66 16.05 -4.43
C GLY A 92 5.06 16.44 -3.00
N TYR A 93 4.53 15.75 -1.98
CA TYR A 93 4.93 15.97 -0.58
C TYR A 93 6.39 15.57 -0.31
N LEU A 94 6.87 14.46 -0.86
CA LEU A 94 8.27 14.03 -0.73
C LEU A 94 9.22 15.04 -1.36
N VAL A 95 8.98 15.45 -2.60
CA VAL A 95 9.80 16.43 -3.33
C VAL A 95 9.85 17.75 -2.57
N ARG A 96 8.69 18.25 -2.12
CA ARG A 96 8.62 19.48 -1.33
C ARG A 96 9.42 19.38 -0.04
N THR A 97 9.33 18.25 0.65
CA THR A 97 10.05 18.02 1.91
C THR A 97 11.55 17.91 1.67
N PHE A 98 11.97 17.22 0.62
CA PHE A 98 13.38 17.08 0.23
C PHE A 98 14.01 18.43 -0.14
N ILE A 99 13.31 19.26 -0.93
CA ILE A 99 13.78 20.60 -1.29
C ILE A 99 13.87 21.50 -0.07
N LYS A 100 12.90 21.44 0.85
CA LYS A 100 12.91 22.24 2.08
C LYS A 100 14.07 21.91 3.02
N LYS A 101 14.48 20.63 3.11
CA LYS A 101 15.64 20.22 3.91
C LYS A 101 16.99 20.68 3.34
N ARG A 102 17.01 21.11 2.08
CA ARG A 102 18.21 21.63 1.40
C ARG A 102 18.44 23.13 1.65
N LYS A 103 17.47 23.82 2.25
CA LYS A 103 17.60 25.20 2.74
C LYS A 103 17.86 25.18 4.24
#